data_AF-A0A2E9XEQ6-F1
#
_entry.id   AF-A0A2E9XEQ6-F1
#
_cell.length_a   1.000
_cell.length_b   1.000
_cell.length_c   1.000
_cell.angle_alpha   90.00
_cell.angle_beta   90.00
_cell.angle_gamma   90.00
#
_symmetry.space_group_name_H-M   'P 1'
#
loop_
_entity.id
_entity.type
_entity.pdbx_description
1 polymer ?
#
loop_
_entity_poly.entity_id
_entity_poly.type
_entity_poly.pdbx_seq_one_letter_code
_entity_poly.pdbx_strand_id
1 'polypeptide(L)'
;MRDEEANQTKNNILILRPKINKPGAKTPPLSPENRKYYFTGRSKKIDGVAVWQIRSRTLGNYGGFIESEDNLSFWGEAWVCAAGAVLGGARVYGDAWIRGGIITGGKISGHAEIEGGRVQGGIISGGAIISGGLMEDGEMSGNALLVNGLVAGGYIGDEATVCGGRVLGGVICGTTVVSGSATMEAGCFSQGTYHSGVNRGE
;
A
#
# COMPACT_ATOMS: atom_id res chain seq x y z
N MET A 1 13.61 36.75 -54.87
CA MET A 1 12.32 36.07 -55.05
C MET A 1 12.47 34.70 -54.44
N ARG A 2 11.74 34.24 -53.43
CA ARG A 2 10.81 34.79 -52.44
C ARG A 2 10.71 33.67 -51.40
N ASP A 3 10.56 34.04 -50.15
CA ASP A 3 10.33 33.18 -48.99
C ASP A 3 9.01 32.39 -49.08
N GLU A 4 8.74 31.61 -48.03
CA GLU A 4 7.47 30.94 -47.64
C GLU A 4 7.33 29.45 -47.97
N GLU A 5 7.60 28.59 -46.97
CA GLU A 5 6.60 27.60 -46.53
C GLU A 5 6.87 27.12 -45.10
N ALA A 6 6.34 27.89 -44.15
CA ALA A 6 5.89 27.36 -42.86
C ALA A 6 4.37 27.24 -42.96
N ASN A 7 3.78 26.11 -42.56
CA ASN A 7 2.80 26.01 -41.46
C ASN A 7 1.99 24.69 -41.47
N GLN A 8 1.74 24.18 -40.26
CA GLN A 8 0.56 23.43 -39.80
C GLN A 8 0.37 21.91 -40.04
N THR A 9 0.65 21.18 -38.95
CA THR A 9 -0.33 20.38 -38.17
C THR A 9 -1.06 19.23 -38.87
N LYS A 10 -0.64 17.98 -38.58
CA LYS A 10 -1.58 16.87 -38.35
C LYS A 10 -1.16 16.03 -37.15
N ASN A 11 -1.77 16.37 -36.02
CA ASN A 11 -1.95 15.53 -34.85
C ASN A 11 -2.41 14.13 -35.26
N ASN A 12 -1.59 13.10 -35.06
CA ASN A 12 -2.07 11.73 -34.91
C ASN A 12 -2.08 11.37 -33.42
N ILE A 13 -3.02 11.97 -32.69
CA ILE A 13 -3.49 11.41 -31.43
C ILE A 13 -4.26 10.15 -31.80
N LEU A 14 -3.59 9.00 -31.81
CA LEU A 14 -4.28 7.72 -31.79
C LEU A 14 -4.86 7.56 -30.38
N ILE A 15 -6.13 7.95 -30.22
CA ILE A 15 -6.93 7.57 -29.05
C ILE A 15 -7.07 6.05 -29.10
N LEU A 16 -6.15 5.33 -28.44
CA LEU A 16 -6.31 3.91 -28.18
C LEU A 16 -7.48 3.76 -27.21
N ARG A 17 -8.68 3.47 -27.75
CA ARG A 17 -9.81 3.02 -26.95
C ARG A 17 -9.39 1.73 -26.22
N PRO A 18 -9.69 1.57 -24.92
CA PRO A 18 -9.41 0.31 -24.23
C PRO A 18 -10.26 -0.79 -24.86
N LYS A 19 -9.62 -1.87 -25.33
CA LYS A 19 -10.34 -3.10 -25.66
C LYS A 19 -10.90 -3.66 -24.36
N ILE A 20 -12.22 -3.79 -24.28
CA ILE A 20 -12.90 -4.49 -23.19
C ILE A 20 -12.43 -5.94 -23.23
N ASN A 21 -11.55 -6.34 -22.31
CA ASN A 21 -11.08 -7.72 -22.22
C ASN A 21 -12.18 -8.60 -21.61
N LYS A 22 -12.44 -9.74 -22.26
CA LYS A 22 -13.38 -10.77 -21.77
C LYS A 22 -12.92 -11.29 -20.40
N PRO A 23 -13.85 -11.56 -19.44
CA PRO A 23 -13.48 -12.10 -18.14
C PRO A 23 -12.91 -13.52 -18.30
N GLY A 24 -11.66 -13.72 -17.87
CA GLY A 24 -10.99 -15.02 -17.85
C GLY A 24 -9.69 -15.16 -18.65
N ALA A 25 -9.20 -14.11 -19.32
CA ALA A 25 -7.90 -14.16 -19.98
C ALA A 25 -6.76 -14.02 -18.96
N LYS A 26 -5.89 -15.05 -18.85
CA LYS A 26 -4.59 -14.91 -18.17
C LYS A 26 -3.83 -13.75 -18.82
N THR A 27 -3.43 -12.76 -18.03
CA THR A 27 -2.66 -11.62 -18.51
C THR A 27 -1.40 -12.13 -19.21
N PRO A 28 -1.15 -11.76 -20.48
CA PRO A 28 0.08 -12.13 -21.15
C PRO A 28 1.29 -11.58 -20.38
N PRO A 29 2.44 -12.29 -20.37
CA PRO A 29 3.64 -11.82 -19.70
C PRO A 29 4.02 -10.44 -20.22
N LEU A 30 4.22 -9.49 -19.29
CA LEU A 30 4.57 -8.11 -19.63
C LEU A 30 5.90 -8.10 -20.37
N SER A 31 5.87 -7.59 -21.59
CA SER A 31 7.08 -7.22 -22.31
C SER A 31 7.77 -6.02 -21.61
N PRO A 32 9.10 -5.90 -21.65
CA PRO A 32 9.87 -4.88 -20.91
C PRO A 32 9.41 -3.43 -21.10
N GLU A 33 8.77 -3.12 -22.23
CA GLU A 33 8.23 -1.82 -22.59
C GLU A 33 7.00 -1.39 -21.78
N ASN A 34 6.27 -2.32 -21.15
CA ASN A 34 5.04 -2.01 -20.40
C ASN A 34 5.24 -1.94 -18.88
N ARG A 35 6.49 -1.93 -18.42
CA ARG A 35 6.81 -1.77 -16.99
C ARG A 35 6.56 -0.31 -16.58
N LYS A 36 5.98 -0.08 -15.39
CA LYS A 36 5.79 1.28 -14.86
C LYS A 36 7.04 1.88 -14.20
N TYR A 37 8.00 1.04 -13.81
CA TYR A 37 9.28 1.46 -13.21
C TYR A 37 10.46 0.62 -13.69
N TYR A 38 11.66 1.05 -13.32
CA TYR A 38 12.91 0.30 -13.43
C TYR A 38 13.81 0.57 -12.21
N PHE A 39 14.77 -0.33 -11.95
CA PHE A 39 15.78 -0.13 -10.92
C PHE A 39 16.85 0.87 -11.37
N THR A 40 17.23 1.79 -10.49
CA THR A 40 18.24 2.83 -10.80
C THR A 40 19.67 2.33 -10.68
N GLY A 41 19.88 1.11 -10.15
CA GLY A 41 21.17 0.57 -9.77
C GLY A 41 21.65 1.00 -8.38
N ARG A 42 21.00 1.97 -7.74
CA ARG A 42 21.28 2.33 -6.33
C ARG A 42 20.66 1.30 -5.40
N SER A 43 21.43 0.84 -4.43
CA SER A 43 20.99 -0.12 -3.43
C SER A 43 21.44 0.25 -2.02
N LYS A 44 20.78 -0.35 -1.03
CA LYS A 44 21.16 -0.33 0.38
C LYS A 44 20.69 -1.61 1.06
N LYS A 45 21.07 -1.83 2.32
CA LYS A 45 20.54 -2.91 3.15
C LYS A 45 19.51 -2.38 4.15
N ILE A 46 18.39 -3.08 4.28
CA ILE A 46 17.39 -2.89 5.34
C ILE A 46 17.22 -4.25 6.00
N ASP A 47 17.44 -4.34 7.31
CA ASP A 47 17.35 -5.60 8.07
C ASP A 47 18.13 -6.76 7.44
N GLY A 48 19.30 -6.46 6.88
CA GLY A 48 20.17 -7.43 6.21
C GLY A 48 19.80 -7.73 4.75
N VAL A 49 18.62 -7.34 4.29
CA VAL A 49 18.13 -7.57 2.92
C VAL A 49 18.57 -6.44 2.00
N ALA A 50 19.11 -6.80 0.82
CA ALA A 50 19.46 -5.82 -0.20
C ALA A 50 18.20 -5.32 -0.93
N VAL A 51 18.04 -4.01 -1.01
CA VAL A 51 16.91 -3.36 -1.69
C VAL A 51 17.40 -2.35 -2.70
N TRP A 52 16.62 -2.14 -3.77
CA TRP A 52 16.99 -1.38 -4.95
C TRP A 52 16.02 -0.24 -5.19
N GLN A 53 16.56 0.96 -5.44
CA GLN A 53 15.73 2.13 -5.67
C GLN A 53 15.03 2.02 -7.03
N ILE A 54 13.73 2.35 -7.06
CA ILE A 54 12.94 2.40 -8.28
C ILE A 54 12.85 3.81 -8.84
N ARG A 55 12.61 3.91 -10.15
CA ARG A 55 12.30 5.16 -10.86
C ARG A 55 11.17 4.94 -11.84
N SER A 56 10.21 5.86 -11.84
CA SER A 56 9.07 5.82 -12.76
C SER A 56 9.57 5.93 -14.21
N ARG A 57 9.06 5.07 -15.09
CA ARG A 57 9.33 5.14 -16.54
C ARG A 57 8.59 6.30 -17.17
N THR A 58 7.35 6.53 -16.75
CA THR A 58 6.46 7.56 -17.32
C THR A 58 6.75 8.95 -16.76
N LEU A 59 6.84 9.08 -15.43
CA LEU A 59 7.01 10.38 -14.77
C LEU A 59 8.47 10.77 -14.57
N GLY A 60 9.41 9.82 -14.67
CA GLY A 60 10.83 10.07 -14.45
C GLY A 60 11.22 10.36 -12.99
N ASN A 61 10.28 10.37 -12.05
CA ASN A 61 10.54 10.61 -10.63
C ASN A 61 11.13 9.38 -9.93
N TYR A 62 12.02 9.62 -8.98
CA TYR A 62 12.55 8.58 -8.10
C TYR A 62 11.47 8.14 -7.11
N GLY A 63 11.35 6.83 -6.91
CA GLY A 63 10.57 6.22 -5.85
C GLY A 63 11.46 5.75 -4.70
N GLY A 64 10.85 4.92 -3.85
CA GLY A 64 11.52 4.27 -2.73
C GLY A 64 12.29 3.03 -3.16
N PHE A 65 12.39 2.07 -2.25
CA PHE A 65 13.19 0.86 -2.46
C PHE A 65 12.32 -0.40 -2.45
N ILE A 66 12.61 -1.33 -3.34
CA ILE A 66 12.03 -2.68 -3.28
C ILE A 66 13.11 -3.76 -3.37
N GLU A 67 12.90 -4.92 -2.77
CA GLU A 67 13.84 -6.04 -2.87
C GLU A 67 13.88 -6.63 -4.28
N SER A 68 12.69 -6.89 -4.86
CA SER A 68 12.53 -7.50 -6.17
C SER A 68 11.26 -7.00 -6.87
N GLU A 69 11.09 -7.36 -8.14
CA GLU A 69 9.89 -7.01 -8.93
C GLU A 69 8.61 -7.68 -8.38
N ASP A 70 8.73 -8.73 -7.57
CA ASP A 70 7.59 -9.40 -6.93
C ASP A 70 6.94 -8.53 -5.84
N ASN A 71 7.68 -7.55 -5.31
CA ASN A 71 7.20 -6.71 -4.22
C ASN A 71 6.25 -5.60 -4.67
N LEU A 72 6.35 -5.16 -5.93
CA LEU A 72 5.53 -4.06 -6.46
C LEU A 72 5.02 -4.41 -7.86
N SER A 73 3.72 -4.63 -7.96
CA SER A 73 3.04 -4.97 -9.21
C SER A 73 3.31 -3.95 -10.31
N PHE A 74 3.57 -4.40 -11.53
CA PHE A 74 3.61 -3.54 -12.72
C PHE A 74 2.23 -3.06 -13.18
N TRP A 75 1.16 -3.71 -12.72
CA TRP A 75 -0.22 -3.36 -13.02
C TRP A 75 -0.83 -2.47 -11.94
N GLY A 76 -1.77 -1.62 -12.34
CA GLY A 76 -2.44 -0.66 -11.46
C GLY A 76 -1.54 0.47 -10.99
N GLU A 77 -2.11 1.34 -10.16
CA GLU A 77 -1.46 2.58 -9.72
C GLU A 77 -0.56 2.41 -8.49
N ALA A 78 -0.39 1.17 -7.99
CA ALA A 78 0.41 0.91 -6.80
C ALA A 78 1.81 1.52 -6.87
N TRP A 79 2.25 2.24 -5.84
CA TRP A 79 3.53 2.94 -5.89
C TRP A 79 4.24 3.00 -4.54
N VAL A 80 5.58 3.00 -4.59
CA VAL A 80 6.43 3.21 -3.42
C VAL A 80 7.14 4.56 -3.59
N CYS A 81 6.74 5.54 -2.78
CA CYS A 81 7.35 6.86 -2.72
C CYS A 81 8.74 6.80 -2.09
N ALA A 82 9.52 7.88 -2.24
CA ALA A 82 10.93 7.94 -1.86
C ALA A 82 11.24 7.52 -0.40
N ALA A 83 10.30 7.72 0.53
CA ALA A 83 10.47 7.36 1.94
C ALA A 83 10.03 5.93 2.29
N GLY A 84 9.47 5.17 1.32
CA GLY A 84 8.98 3.81 1.52
C GLY A 84 9.99 2.72 1.13
N ALA A 85 9.86 1.56 1.78
CA ALA A 85 10.57 0.35 1.38
C ALA A 85 9.67 -0.90 1.47
N VAL A 86 9.70 -1.74 0.43
CA VAL A 86 8.94 -3.00 0.38
C VAL A 86 9.89 -4.15 0.08
N LEU A 87 9.99 -5.08 1.01
CA LEU A 87 10.94 -6.18 0.96
C LEU A 87 10.35 -7.43 1.62
N GLY A 88 11.11 -8.51 1.64
CA GLY A 88 10.65 -9.82 2.07
C GLY A 88 9.49 -10.31 1.21
N GLY A 89 8.60 -11.08 1.81
CA GLY A 89 7.42 -11.63 1.13
C GLY A 89 6.30 -10.61 0.85
N ALA A 90 6.51 -9.31 1.11
CA ALA A 90 5.49 -8.28 0.94
C ALA A 90 5.11 -8.06 -0.53
N ARG A 91 3.82 -7.82 -0.80
CA ARG A 91 3.31 -7.53 -2.15
C ARG A 91 2.38 -6.33 -2.15
N VAL A 92 2.70 -5.33 -2.97
CA VAL A 92 1.87 -4.14 -3.18
C VAL A 92 1.31 -4.14 -4.61
N TYR A 93 -0.02 -4.05 -4.73
CA TYR A 93 -0.72 -4.14 -6.01
C TYR A 93 -2.05 -3.37 -5.98
N GLY A 94 -2.77 -3.33 -7.10
CA GLY A 94 -3.95 -2.48 -7.25
C GLY A 94 -3.54 -1.01 -7.26
N ASP A 95 -4.21 -0.18 -6.45
CA ASP A 95 -4.04 1.27 -6.41
C ASP A 95 -3.46 1.74 -5.07
N ALA A 96 -2.72 0.88 -4.37
CA ALA A 96 -2.21 1.14 -3.03
C ALA A 96 -0.93 2.01 -3.02
N TRP A 97 -0.82 2.93 -2.07
CA TRP A 97 0.29 3.87 -1.99
C TRP A 97 1.13 3.66 -0.73
N ILE A 98 2.41 3.39 -0.92
CA ILE A 98 3.39 3.40 0.16
C ILE A 98 4.10 4.74 0.14
N ARG A 99 3.62 5.71 0.93
CA ARG A 99 4.25 7.02 1.04
C ARG A 99 5.50 6.96 1.92
N GLY A 100 5.54 6.09 2.93
CA GLY A 100 6.66 5.91 3.84
C GLY A 100 6.61 4.60 4.60
N GLY A 101 7.63 4.35 5.43
CA GLY A 101 7.72 3.17 6.28
C GLY A 101 8.38 1.95 5.62
N ILE A 102 8.38 0.83 6.34
CA ILE A 102 9.04 -0.42 5.92
C ILE A 102 8.04 -1.57 5.98
N ILE A 103 7.86 -2.25 4.86
CA ILE A 103 6.95 -3.37 4.70
C ILE A 103 7.77 -4.61 4.38
N THR A 104 7.75 -5.59 5.29
CA THR A 104 8.58 -6.82 5.21
C THR A 104 7.79 -8.09 4.94
N GLY A 105 6.46 -8.01 4.99
CA GLY A 105 5.53 -9.10 4.69
C GLY A 105 4.13 -8.58 4.40
N GLY A 106 3.21 -9.47 4.04
CA GLY A 106 1.80 -9.15 3.84
C GLY A 106 1.41 -8.72 2.42
N LYS A 107 0.12 -8.41 2.26
CA LYS A 107 -0.49 -8.01 0.98
C LYS A 107 -1.17 -6.65 1.14
N ILE A 108 -0.77 -5.69 0.32
CA ILE A 108 -1.30 -4.32 0.37
C ILE A 108 -1.96 -4.02 -0.97
N SER A 109 -3.24 -3.67 -0.94
CA SER A 109 -4.05 -3.53 -2.15
C SER A 109 -5.23 -2.57 -1.98
N GLY A 110 -6.08 -2.46 -3.01
CA GLY A 110 -7.15 -1.46 -3.03
C GLY A 110 -6.58 -0.05 -3.11
N HIS A 111 -7.20 0.88 -2.38
CA HIS A 111 -6.74 2.26 -2.19
C HIS A 111 -6.01 2.44 -0.85
N ALA A 112 -5.46 1.37 -0.28
CA ALA A 112 -4.77 1.43 1.00
C ALA A 112 -3.56 2.36 0.94
N GLU A 113 -3.31 3.08 2.02
CA GLU A 113 -2.21 4.03 2.13
C GLU A 113 -1.35 3.78 3.37
N ILE A 114 -0.05 3.63 3.15
CA ILE A 114 0.94 3.50 4.24
C ILE A 114 1.80 4.76 4.25
N GLU A 115 1.53 5.64 5.20
CA GLU A 115 2.25 6.90 5.37
C GLU A 115 3.56 6.72 6.14
N GLY A 116 3.61 5.73 7.04
CA GLY A 116 4.78 5.45 7.86
C GLY A 116 4.59 4.25 8.78
N GLY A 117 5.59 3.98 9.62
CA GLY A 117 5.59 2.83 10.52
C GLY A 117 6.19 1.57 9.89
N ARG A 118 5.80 0.42 10.43
CA ARG A 118 6.35 -0.88 10.02
C ARG A 118 5.26 -1.93 9.90
N VAL A 119 5.23 -2.63 8.77
CA VAL A 119 4.30 -3.73 8.49
C VAL A 119 5.11 -5.01 8.27
N GLN A 120 4.81 -6.06 9.04
CA GLN A 120 5.52 -7.32 9.06
C GLN A 120 4.61 -8.52 8.77
N GLY A 121 3.53 -8.32 8.03
CA GLY A 121 2.55 -9.37 7.79
C GLY A 121 1.17 -8.80 7.50
N GLY A 122 0.17 -9.69 7.43
CA GLY A 122 -1.23 -9.29 7.31
C GLY A 122 -1.70 -8.89 5.91
N ILE A 123 -2.95 -8.42 5.87
CA ILE A 123 -3.65 -7.98 4.67
C ILE A 123 -4.15 -6.55 4.92
N ILE A 124 -3.73 -5.61 4.08
CA ILE A 124 -4.23 -4.24 4.09
C ILE A 124 -4.94 -3.98 2.75
N SER A 125 -6.21 -3.61 2.80
CA SER A 125 -7.04 -3.39 1.62
C SER A 125 -8.07 -2.28 1.83
N GLY A 126 -8.99 -2.09 0.87
CA GLY A 126 -9.96 -0.99 0.94
C GLY A 126 -9.29 0.38 0.85
N GLY A 127 -9.78 1.35 1.59
CA GLY A 127 -9.16 2.66 1.82
C GLY A 127 -8.47 2.75 3.18
N ALA A 128 -7.99 1.64 3.75
CA ALA A 128 -7.35 1.63 5.05
C ALA A 128 -6.04 2.44 5.04
N ILE A 129 -5.76 3.14 6.14
CA ILE A 129 -4.60 4.02 6.28
C ILE A 129 -3.76 3.60 7.49
N ILE A 130 -2.44 3.52 7.30
CA ILE A 130 -1.48 3.36 8.39
C ILE A 130 -0.56 4.58 8.42
N SER A 131 -0.69 5.37 9.49
CA SER A 131 0.11 6.56 9.77
C SER A 131 1.00 6.33 10.99
N GLY A 132 1.94 5.38 10.85
CA GLY A 132 2.86 4.99 11.92
C GLY A 132 2.40 3.81 12.76
N GLY A 133 3.24 3.39 13.71
CA GLY A 133 3.02 2.21 14.53
C GLY A 133 3.60 0.93 13.91
N LEU A 134 3.11 -0.21 14.40
CA LEU A 134 3.58 -1.54 14.03
C LEU A 134 2.39 -2.48 13.76
N MET A 135 2.41 -3.13 12.60
CA MET A 135 1.49 -4.23 12.28
C MET A 135 2.30 -5.51 12.06
N GLU A 136 2.13 -6.52 12.90
CA GLU A 136 2.86 -7.80 12.84
C GLU A 136 2.05 -8.92 12.17
N ASP A 137 0.72 -8.79 12.11
CA ASP A 137 -0.20 -9.61 11.31
C ASP A 137 -1.61 -8.98 11.38
N GLY A 138 -2.61 -9.68 10.85
CA GLY A 138 -4.02 -9.29 10.92
C GLY A 138 -4.55 -8.72 9.61
N GLU A 139 -5.77 -8.23 9.63
CA GLU A 139 -6.43 -7.66 8.46
C GLU A 139 -6.94 -6.25 8.76
N MET A 140 -6.59 -5.31 7.89
CA MET A 140 -7.11 -3.95 7.90
C MET A 140 -7.82 -3.67 6.58
N SER A 141 -9.09 -3.25 6.62
CA SER A 141 -9.86 -2.90 5.42
C SER A 141 -10.87 -1.79 5.70
N GLY A 142 -11.79 -1.52 4.76
CA GLY A 142 -12.68 -0.36 4.85
C GLY A 142 -11.89 0.94 4.79
N ASN A 143 -12.27 1.92 5.61
CA ASN A 143 -11.58 3.18 5.85
C ASN A 143 -10.86 3.17 7.21
N ALA A 144 -10.49 1.99 7.72
CA ALA A 144 -9.86 1.85 9.02
C ALA A 144 -8.54 2.61 9.10
N LEU A 145 -8.22 3.13 10.30
CA LEU A 145 -7.05 3.96 10.53
C LEU A 145 -6.19 3.39 11.67
N LEU A 146 -4.90 3.20 11.42
CA LEU A 146 -3.89 2.94 12.45
C LEU A 146 -2.97 4.16 12.57
N VAL A 147 -2.88 4.73 13.76
CA VAL A 147 -2.01 5.86 14.10
C VAL A 147 -1.15 5.47 15.30
N ASN A 148 0.14 5.19 15.09
CA ASN A 148 1.10 4.91 16.16
C ASN A 148 0.73 3.79 17.16
N GLY A 149 -0.18 2.89 16.79
CA GLY A 149 -0.58 1.74 17.61
C GLY A 149 0.16 0.44 17.28
N LEU A 150 -0.27 -0.64 17.91
CA LEU A 150 0.19 -2.00 17.62
C LEU A 150 -0.98 -2.85 17.15
N VAL A 151 -0.81 -3.54 16.01
CA VAL A 151 -1.72 -4.57 15.54
C VAL A 151 -0.92 -5.87 15.39
N ALA A 152 -1.27 -6.90 16.13
CA ALA A 152 -0.58 -8.19 16.12
C ALA A 152 -1.53 -9.35 15.74
N GLY A 153 -2.66 -9.03 15.12
CA GLY A 153 -3.71 -9.97 14.76
C GLY A 153 -5.08 -9.30 14.73
N GLY A 154 -6.11 -10.09 14.44
CA GLY A 154 -7.50 -9.62 14.37
C GLY A 154 -7.86 -8.91 13.06
N TYR A 155 -9.06 -8.36 13.02
CA TYR A 155 -9.61 -7.59 11.91
C TYR A 155 -9.94 -6.17 12.37
N ILE A 156 -9.54 -5.17 11.58
CA ILE A 156 -9.91 -3.77 11.76
C ILE A 156 -10.57 -3.29 10.46
N GLY A 157 -11.81 -2.84 10.52
CA GLY A 157 -12.61 -2.50 9.35
C GLY A 157 -13.47 -1.26 9.51
N ASP A 158 -14.28 -0.98 8.49
CA ASP A 158 -15.19 0.18 8.44
C ASP A 158 -14.46 1.50 8.72
N GLU A 159 -14.86 2.26 9.73
CA GLU A 159 -14.26 3.55 10.12
C GLU A 159 -13.48 3.42 11.45
N ALA A 160 -13.13 2.20 11.84
CA ALA A 160 -12.47 1.96 13.11
C ALA A 160 -11.07 2.60 13.15
N THR A 161 -10.72 3.17 14.31
CA THR A 161 -9.45 3.86 14.51
C THR A 161 -8.68 3.25 15.68
N VAL A 162 -7.42 2.90 15.46
CA VAL A 162 -6.47 2.53 16.51
C VAL A 162 -5.41 3.62 16.62
N CYS A 163 -5.43 4.39 17.70
CA CYS A 163 -4.51 5.50 17.96
C CYS A 163 -3.68 5.25 19.22
N GLY A 164 -2.49 4.67 19.06
CA GLY A 164 -1.58 4.28 20.16
C GLY A 164 -1.94 2.98 20.89
N GLY A 165 -3.22 2.60 20.90
CA GLY A 165 -3.69 1.36 21.51
C GLY A 165 -3.19 0.08 20.82
N ARG A 166 -3.55 -1.07 21.40
CA ARG A 166 -3.08 -2.39 20.97
C ARG A 166 -4.24 -3.26 20.55
N VAL A 167 -4.17 -3.85 19.36
CA VAL A 167 -5.09 -4.90 18.89
C VAL A 167 -4.28 -6.17 18.71
N LEU A 168 -4.54 -7.17 19.54
CA LEU A 168 -3.87 -8.48 19.50
C LEU A 168 -4.78 -9.54 18.84
N GLY A 169 -6.08 -9.27 18.75
CA GLY A 169 -7.07 -10.16 18.16
C GLY A 169 -8.47 -9.54 18.17
N GLY A 170 -9.47 -10.31 17.75
CA GLY A 170 -10.86 -9.87 17.66
C GLY A 170 -11.19 -9.07 16.40
N VAL A 171 -12.36 -8.44 16.41
CA VAL A 171 -12.94 -7.66 15.30
C VAL A 171 -13.21 -6.25 15.81
N ILE A 172 -12.53 -5.27 15.25
CA ILE A 172 -12.71 -3.85 15.53
C ILE A 172 -13.33 -3.22 14.28
N CYS A 173 -14.58 -2.80 14.34
CA CYS A 173 -15.31 -2.31 13.18
C CYS A 173 -16.26 -1.17 13.55
N GLY A 174 -17.13 -0.78 12.62
CA GLY A 174 -17.97 0.41 12.73
C GLY A 174 -17.15 1.67 13.01
N THR A 175 -17.54 2.41 14.04
CA THR A 175 -16.89 3.68 14.45
C THR A 175 -16.04 3.54 15.71
N THR A 176 -15.57 2.33 16.00
CA THR A 176 -14.82 2.02 17.22
C THR A 176 -13.48 2.74 17.27
N VAL A 177 -13.15 3.34 18.41
CA VAL A 177 -11.85 3.97 18.66
C VAL A 177 -11.10 3.23 19.77
N VAL A 178 -9.94 2.66 19.44
CA VAL A 178 -8.99 2.09 20.41
C VAL A 178 -7.87 3.09 20.59
N SER A 179 -7.62 3.54 21.81
CA SER A 179 -6.64 4.60 22.07
C SER A 179 -5.90 4.40 23.39
N GLY A 180 -4.89 5.25 23.63
CA GLY A 180 -4.17 5.28 24.89
C GLY A 180 -3.50 3.94 25.19
N SER A 181 -3.78 3.39 26.37
CA SER A 181 -3.23 2.09 26.81
C SER A 181 -4.20 0.92 26.62
N ALA A 182 -5.31 1.13 25.89
CA ALA A 182 -6.27 0.07 25.64
C ALA A 182 -5.64 -1.10 24.89
N THR A 183 -5.96 -2.31 25.32
CA THR A 183 -5.58 -3.55 24.65
C THR A 183 -6.84 -4.34 24.31
N MET A 184 -6.99 -4.70 23.04
CA MET A 184 -8.06 -5.55 22.52
C MET A 184 -7.47 -6.94 22.28
N GLU A 185 -7.83 -7.94 23.08
CA GLU A 185 -7.29 -9.31 22.94
C GLU A 185 -8.19 -10.20 22.09
N ALA A 186 -9.51 -10.05 22.25
CA ALA A 186 -10.53 -10.84 21.57
C ALA A 186 -11.86 -10.06 21.62
N GLY A 187 -12.90 -10.57 20.94
CA GLY A 187 -14.24 -9.98 20.94
C GLY A 187 -14.60 -9.26 19.64
N CYS A 188 -15.84 -8.75 19.58
CA CYS A 188 -16.34 -7.93 18.48
C CYS A 188 -16.75 -6.56 19.03
N PHE A 189 -16.14 -5.50 18.49
CA PHE A 189 -16.35 -4.12 18.92
C PHE A 189 -16.72 -3.31 17.69
N SER A 190 -18.01 -2.96 17.57
CA SER A 190 -18.55 -2.22 16.43
C SER A 190 -18.86 -0.76 16.74
N GLN A 191 -18.70 -0.34 18.00
CA GLN A 191 -18.91 1.02 18.47
C GLN A 191 -18.19 1.29 19.80
N GLY A 192 -17.98 2.57 20.09
CA GLY A 192 -17.46 3.06 21.37
C GLY A 192 -15.97 3.39 21.35
N THR A 193 -15.51 3.97 22.47
CA THR A 193 -14.13 4.41 22.64
C THR A 193 -13.50 3.68 23.82
N TYR A 194 -12.39 2.99 23.55
CA TYR A 194 -11.60 2.23 24.51
C TYR A 194 -10.28 2.95 24.72
N HIS A 195 -10.09 3.57 25.88
CA HIS A 195 -8.89 4.39 26.16
C HIS A 195 -7.84 3.68 27.05
N SER A 196 -8.28 2.70 27.84
CA SER A 196 -7.40 1.93 28.71
C SER A 196 -8.01 0.58 29.03
N GLY A 197 -7.23 -0.30 29.66
CA GLY A 197 -7.67 -1.62 30.10
C GLY A 197 -7.55 -2.69 29.02
N VAL A 198 -7.85 -3.93 29.41
CA VAL A 198 -7.83 -5.10 28.54
C VAL A 198 -9.27 -5.51 28.23
N ASN A 199 -9.59 -5.61 26.94
CA ASN A 199 -10.92 -5.85 26.42
C ASN A 199 -10.93 -7.20 25.67
N ARG A 200 -11.85 -8.09 26.05
CA ARG A 200 -11.93 -9.47 25.52
C ARG A 200 -13.24 -9.78 24.79
N GLY A 201 -14.14 -8.80 24.67
CA GLY A 201 -15.52 -9.02 24.29
C GLY A 201 -16.29 -9.80 25.35
N GLU A 202 -17.61 -9.80 25.24
CA GLU A 202 -18.47 -10.80 25.88
C GLU A 202 -18.69 -11.98 24.93
#